data_AF-A0A022PS78-F1
#
_entry.id   AF-A0A022PS78-F1
#
_cell.length_a   1.000
_cell.length_b   1.000
_cell.length_c   1.000
_cell.angle_alpha   90.00
_cell.angle_beta   90.00
_cell.angle_gamma   90.00
#
_symmetry.space_group_name_H-M   'P 1'
#
loop_
_entity.id
_entity.type
_entity.pdbx_description
1 polymer ?
#
loop_
_entity_poly.entity_id
_entity_poly.type
_entity_poly.pdbx_seq_one_letter_code
_entity_poly.pdbx_strand_id
1 'polypeptide(L)'
;MSSYKQVEIQIEDQTTPHNKWCHPLKEDGFANFITSKLLDNPTVVHKIFGAGSFFSPLLFGKFFDPSDAFPLWEFESDSLIMPPNLHNSSSHRNIDWSQTDNDFVLTAEIPGNTVEVCIENGKIMEISGQWRQKREWKSGLWWEYGYVRRIELPEQTDWRKTEARVKNDLVLEIKIPKNTRECTVDAPPN
;
A
#
# COMPACT_ATOMS: atom_id res chain seq x y z
N MET A 1 -19.02 11.09 15.43
CA MET A 1 -18.42 11.93 14.37
C MET A 1 -17.20 11.18 13.85
N SER A 2 -17.03 11.02 12.54
CA SER A 2 -15.81 10.40 12.00
C SER A 2 -14.67 11.42 12.02
N SER A 3 -13.49 11.04 12.49
CA SER A 3 -12.28 11.87 12.49
C SER A 3 -11.43 11.58 11.26
N TYR A 4 -10.79 12.60 10.71
CA TYR A 4 -9.82 12.47 9.63
C TYR A 4 -8.51 13.15 10.01
N LYS A 5 -7.39 12.48 9.76
CA LYS A 5 -6.04 13.00 9.93
C LYS A 5 -5.33 12.99 8.59
N GLN A 6 -4.85 14.14 8.14
CA GLN A 6 -4.07 14.22 6.90
C GLN A 6 -2.71 13.54 7.08
N VAL A 7 -2.27 12.82 6.05
CA VAL A 7 -0.94 12.23 5.95
C VAL A 7 -0.14 13.06 4.96
N GLU A 8 1.02 13.54 5.38
CA GLU A 8 1.92 14.26 4.50
C GLU A 8 2.55 13.28 3.49
N ILE A 9 2.52 13.67 2.20
CA ILE A 9 3.12 12.88 1.12
C ILE A 9 4.52 13.39 0.87
N GLN A 10 5.50 12.52 1.10
CA GLN A 10 6.90 12.82 0.83
C GLN A 10 7.20 12.56 -0.64
N ILE A 11 7.84 13.50 -1.32
CA ILE A 11 8.27 13.32 -2.70
C ILE A 11 9.77 13.03 -2.69
N GLU A 12 10.13 11.85 -3.16
CA GLU A 12 11.53 11.45 -3.31
C GLU A 12 11.97 11.56 -4.76
N ASP A 13 13.06 12.30 -4.98
CA ASP A 13 13.66 12.49 -6.29
C ASP A 13 14.82 11.51 -6.54
N GLN A 14 15.36 11.53 -7.75
CA GLN A 14 16.46 10.67 -8.18
C GLN A 14 17.78 10.93 -7.43
N THR A 15 17.88 11.99 -6.62
CA THR A 15 19.11 12.35 -5.89
C THR A 15 19.22 11.65 -4.54
N THR A 16 18.13 11.07 -4.05
CA THR A 16 18.09 10.32 -2.79
C THR A 16 18.42 8.85 -3.04
N PRO A 17 19.31 8.21 -2.25
CA PRO A 17 19.72 6.84 -2.54
C PRO A 17 18.54 5.86 -2.55
N HIS A 18 18.34 5.23 -3.70
CA HIS A 18 17.20 4.35 -4.03
C HIS A 18 17.14 3.04 -3.23
N ASN A 19 18.15 2.75 -2.40
CA ASN A 19 18.35 1.44 -1.80
C ASN A 19 17.80 1.37 -0.36
N LYS A 20 16.59 1.92 -0.14
CA LYS A 20 15.95 1.89 1.19
C LYS A 20 15.63 0.45 1.63
N TRP A 21 15.22 -0.41 0.70
CA TRP A 21 14.78 -1.78 0.96
C TRP A 21 15.82 -2.80 0.51
N CYS A 22 16.94 -2.86 1.23
CA CYS A 22 18.08 -3.71 0.85
C CYS A 22 17.83 -5.22 0.99
N HIS A 23 16.79 -5.63 1.74
CA HIS A 23 16.47 -7.03 1.99
C HIS A 23 15.10 -7.39 1.41
N PRO A 24 15.06 -8.18 0.32
CA PRO A 24 13.80 -8.69 -0.19
C PRO A 24 13.21 -9.72 0.79
N LEU A 25 11.90 -9.61 1.06
CA LEU A 25 11.17 -10.58 1.86
C LEU A 25 10.78 -11.76 0.98
N LYS A 26 11.48 -12.88 1.15
CA LYS A 26 11.20 -14.14 0.45
C LYS A 26 10.25 -15.02 1.26
N GLU A 27 9.63 -16.00 0.60
CA GLU A 27 8.63 -16.90 1.20
C GLU A 27 9.16 -17.67 2.41
N ASP A 28 10.38 -18.20 2.32
CA ASP A 28 11.07 -18.88 3.42
C ASP A 28 11.38 -17.94 4.59
N GLY A 29 11.87 -16.73 4.29
CA GLY A 29 12.09 -15.67 5.27
C GLY A 29 10.81 -15.28 6.00
N PHE A 30 9.71 -15.15 5.28
CA PHE A 30 8.40 -14.85 5.83
C PHE A 30 7.86 -16.00 6.70
N ALA A 31 7.95 -17.25 6.24
CA ALA A 31 7.50 -18.42 6.99
C ALA A 31 8.24 -18.54 8.34
N ASN A 32 9.56 -18.32 8.33
CA ASN A 32 10.39 -18.32 9.53
C ASN A 32 9.99 -17.18 10.47
N PHE A 33 9.78 -15.97 9.93
CA PHE A 33 9.37 -14.80 10.71
C PHE A 33 8.01 -15.00 11.37
N ILE A 34 6.99 -15.45 10.63
CA ILE A 34 5.65 -15.71 11.17
C ILE A 34 5.70 -16.79 12.25
N THR A 35 6.40 -17.90 12.01
CA THR A 35 6.55 -18.98 13.01
C THR A 35 7.21 -18.48 14.29
N SER A 36 8.23 -17.64 14.19
CA SER A 36 8.92 -17.07 15.34
C SER A 36 8.07 -16.02 16.08
N LYS A 37 7.41 -15.11 15.37
CA LYS A 37 6.75 -13.93 15.96
C LYS A 37 5.29 -14.12 16.34
N LEU A 38 4.62 -15.14 15.82
CA LEU A 38 3.31 -15.56 16.34
C LEU A 38 3.37 -16.01 17.80
N LEU A 39 4.53 -16.42 18.30
CA LEU A 39 4.70 -16.78 19.71
C LEU A 39 4.88 -15.56 20.62
N ASP A 40 5.45 -14.46 20.10
CA ASP A 40 5.75 -13.25 20.88
C ASP A 40 4.60 -12.23 20.85
N ASN A 41 4.06 -11.93 19.66
CA ASN A 41 3.04 -10.90 19.46
C ASN A 41 2.11 -11.25 18.27
N PRO A 42 1.24 -12.26 18.42
CA PRO A 42 0.42 -12.77 17.34
C PRO A 42 -0.57 -11.71 16.80
N THR A 43 -1.14 -10.88 17.68
CA THR A 43 -2.18 -9.93 17.30
C THR A 43 -1.69 -8.88 16.32
N VAL A 44 -0.51 -8.28 16.56
CA VAL A 44 0.02 -7.24 15.67
C VAL A 44 0.52 -7.85 14.37
N VAL A 45 1.19 -9.01 14.43
CA VAL A 45 1.67 -9.72 13.23
C VAL A 45 0.50 -10.14 12.34
N HIS A 46 -0.58 -10.69 12.89
CA HIS A 46 -1.77 -11.04 12.12
C HIS A 46 -2.47 -9.82 11.53
N LYS A 47 -2.52 -8.70 12.26
CA LYS A 47 -3.11 -7.47 11.73
C LYS A 47 -2.32 -6.91 10.53
N ILE A 48 -0.98 -6.99 10.57
CA ILE A 48 -0.13 -6.45 9.51
C ILE A 48 0.04 -7.42 8.35
N PHE A 49 0.34 -8.69 8.61
CA PHE A 49 0.75 -9.65 7.59
C PHE A 49 -0.26 -10.78 7.36
N GLY A 50 -1.36 -10.80 8.12
CA GLY A 50 -2.41 -11.79 7.97
C GLY A 50 -3.25 -11.62 6.71
N ALA A 51 -4.10 -12.62 6.47
CA ALA A 51 -5.02 -12.65 5.34
C ALA A 51 -5.89 -11.39 5.29
N GLY A 52 -6.01 -10.79 4.10
CA GLY A 52 -6.81 -9.58 3.88
C GLY A 52 -6.11 -8.27 4.23
N SER A 53 -4.89 -8.29 4.79
CA SER A 53 -4.10 -7.08 4.98
C SER A 53 -3.40 -6.65 3.70
N PHE A 54 -3.41 -5.34 3.42
CA PHE A 54 -2.67 -4.74 2.29
C PHE A 54 -1.17 -4.96 2.39
N PHE A 55 -0.65 -5.14 3.59
CA PHE A 55 0.77 -5.36 3.86
C PHE A 55 1.17 -6.85 3.89
N SER A 56 0.21 -7.76 3.71
CA SER A 56 0.50 -9.20 3.65
C SER A 56 1.26 -9.57 2.38
N PRO A 57 2.36 -10.33 2.44
CA PRO A 57 3.01 -10.82 1.23
C PRO A 57 2.14 -11.82 0.44
N LEU A 58 1.00 -12.27 0.99
CA LEU A 58 0.07 -13.19 0.34
C LEU A 58 -1.13 -12.43 -0.23
N LEU A 59 -0.94 -11.81 -1.40
CA LEU A 59 -2.01 -11.13 -2.16
C LEU A 59 -2.37 -11.94 -3.40
N PHE A 60 -3.64 -11.92 -3.80
CA PHE A 60 -4.12 -12.59 -5.04
C PHE A 60 -3.81 -14.09 -5.10
N GLY A 61 -3.71 -14.77 -3.95
CA GLY A 61 -3.40 -16.19 -3.87
C GLY A 61 -1.94 -16.55 -4.23
N LYS A 62 -1.03 -15.58 -4.32
CA LYS A 62 0.40 -15.80 -4.56
C LYS A 62 1.26 -14.97 -3.60
N PHE A 63 2.53 -15.34 -3.52
CA PHE A 63 3.52 -14.61 -2.73
C PHE A 63 4.08 -13.43 -3.52
N PHE A 64 4.10 -12.25 -2.89
CA PHE A 64 4.66 -11.01 -3.40
C PHE A 64 5.45 -10.32 -2.31
N ASP A 65 6.70 -10.00 -2.59
CA ASP A 65 7.51 -9.18 -1.69
C ASP A 65 6.88 -7.79 -1.53
N PRO A 66 6.49 -7.36 -0.32
CA PRO A 66 5.88 -6.04 -0.11
C PRO A 66 6.80 -4.85 -0.40
N SER A 67 8.11 -5.09 -0.43
CA SER A 67 9.12 -4.09 -0.83
C SER A 67 9.36 -4.03 -2.33
N ASP A 68 8.78 -4.95 -3.12
CA ASP A 68 8.79 -4.88 -4.58
C ASP A 68 7.52 -4.19 -5.08
N ALA A 69 7.67 -3.28 -6.05
CA ALA A 69 6.55 -2.53 -6.58
C ALA A 69 5.77 -3.38 -7.59
N PHE A 70 4.45 -3.23 -7.62
CA PHE A 70 3.62 -3.89 -8.64
C PHE A 70 2.46 -2.99 -9.08
N PRO A 71 1.92 -3.20 -10.30
CA PRO A 71 0.84 -2.39 -10.83
C PRO A 71 -0.51 -2.81 -10.25
N LEU A 72 -0.88 -2.28 -9.07
CA LEU A 72 -2.13 -2.62 -8.37
C LEU A 72 -3.38 -2.46 -9.25
N TRP A 73 -3.38 -1.51 -10.19
CA TRP A 73 -4.50 -1.24 -11.09
C TRP A 73 -4.69 -2.27 -12.21
N GLU A 74 -3.75 -3.20 -12.40
CA GLU A 74 -3.93 -4.31 -13.34
C GLU A 74 -4.74 -5.46 -12.74
N PHE A 75 -5.05 -5.39 -11.45
CA PHE A 75 -5.82 -6.42 -10.74
C PHE A 75 -7.24 -5.97 -10.46
N GLU A 76 -8.19 -6.89 -10.63
CA GLU A 76 -9.57 -6.65 -10.22
C GLU A 76 -9.67 -6.54 -8.71
N SER A 77 -10.47 -5.58 -8.23
CA SER A 77 -10.66 -5.31 -6.80
C SER A 77 -11.20 -6.53 -6.05
N ASP A 78 -11.98 -7.39 -6.73
CA ASP A 78 -12.51 -8.63 -6.17
C ASP A 78 -11.47 -9.75 -6.10
N SER A 79 -10.37 -9.63 -6.84
CA SER A 79 -9.21 -10.54 -6.76
C SER A 79 -8.26 -10.19 -5.60
N LEU A 80 -8.34 -8.97 -5.03
CA LEU A 80 -7.56 -8.56 -3.85
C LEU A 80 -7.95 -9.33 -2.58
N ILE A 81 -9.12 -9.98 -2.61
CA ILE A 81 -9.70 -10.70 -1.50
C ILE A 81 -9.36 -12.19 -1.65
N MET A 82 -9.08 -12.83 -0.52
CA MET A 82 -8.77 -14.26 -0.34
C MET A 82 -9.43 -15.22 -1.35
N PRO A 83 -8.83 -16.40 -1.58
CA PRO A 83 -9.37 -17.41 -2.50
C PRO A 83 -10.85 -17.73 -2.21
N PRO A 84 -11.63 -18.12 -3.25
CA PRO A 84 -13.09 -18.31 -3.20
C PRO A 84 -13.63 -19.14 -2.03
N ASN A 85 -12.78 -20.02 -1.48
CA ASN A 85 -13.13 -21.00 -0.45
C ASN A 85 -13.28 -20.39 0.95
N LEU A 86 -12.93 -19.12 1.14
CA LEU A 86 -13.05 -18.40 2.42
C LEU A 86 -14.13 -17.29 2.38
N HIS A 87 -15.10 -17.41 1.46
CA HIS A 87 -16.23 -16.47 1.31
C HIS A 87 -17.29 -16.59 2.42
N ASN A 88 -17.05 -17.38 3.48
CA ASN A 88 -18.07 -17.75 4.47
C ASN A 88 -17.97 -17.04 5.82
N SER A 89 -17.31 -15.89 5.88
CA SER A 89 -17.54 -14.96 6.97
C SER A 89 -17.86 -13.60 6.38
N SER A 90 -18.64 -12.81 7.09
CA SER A 90 -18.84 -11.38 6.90
C SER A 90 -17.53 -10.57 7.05
N SER A 91 -16.43 -11.06 6.46
CA SER A 91 -15.09 -10.50 6.59
C SER A 91 -15.05 -9.16 5.89
N HIS A 92 -14.83 -8.13 6.69
CA HIS A 92 -14.60 -6.76 6.27
C HIS A 92 -13.61 -6.72 5.09
N ARG A 93 -13.99 -6.00 4.01
CA ARG A 93 -13.08 -5.68 2.90
C ARG A 93 -12.03 -4.71 3.44
N ASN A 94 -10.91 -5.24 3.94
CA ASN A 94 -9.85 -4.46 4.57
C ASN A 94 -8.99 -3.69 3.56
N ILE A 95 -9.21 -3.92 2.27
CA ILE A 95 -8.56 -3.25 1.14
C ILE A 95 -9.62 -3.04 0.07
N ASP A 96 -9.66 -1.85 -0.51
CA ASP A 96 -10.41 -1.57 -1.71
C ASP A 96 -9.56 -0.69 -2.63
N TRP A 97 -9.48 -1.07 -3.91
CA TRP A 97 -8.90 -0.24 -4.96
C TRP A 97 -9.99 0.01 -5.99
N SER A 98 -10.28 1.26 -6.29
CA SER A 98 -11.31 1.62 -7.25
C SER A 98 -10.84 2.73 -8.19
N GLN A 99 -11.39 2.71 -9.39
CA GLN A 99 -11.16 3.71 -10.42
C GLN A 99 -12.47 4.46 -10.67
N THR A 100 -12.42 5.78 -10.51
CA THR A 100 -13.50 6.71 -10.89
C THR A 100 -13.13 7.42 -12.20
N ASP A 101 -14.00 8.27 -12.73
CA ASP A 101 -13.69 9.08 -13.91
C ASP A 101 -12.48 10.01 -13.68
N ASN A 102 -12.33 10.52 -12.46
CA ASN A 102 -11.36 11.55 -12.13
C ASN A 102 -10.14 11.03 -11.37
N ASP A 103 -10.27 9.90 -10.66
CA ASP A 103 -9.31 9.51 -9.63
C ASP A 103 -9.17 7.99 -9.51
N PHE A 104 -8.01 7.53 -9.07
CA PHE A 104 -7.85 6.22 -8.44
C PHE A 104 -7.93 6.37 -6.92
N VAL A 105 -8.65 5.48 -6.25
CA VAL A 105 -8.85 5.52 -4.81
C VAL A 105 -8.42 4.19 -4.20
N LEU A 106 -7.44 4.25 -3.30
CA LEU A 106 -7.02 3.15 -2.45
C LEU A 106 -7.57 3.38 -1.05
N THR A 107 -8.27 2.39 -0.50
CA THR A 107 -8.53 2.31 0.94
C THR A 107 -7.93 1.05 1.50
N ALA A 108 -7.28 1.14 2.65
CA ALA A 108 -6.72 -0.01 3.34
C ALA A 108 -6.75 0.21 4.86
N GLU A 109 -7.03 -0.85 5.61
CA GLU A 109 -6.83 -0.83 7.06
C GLU A 109 -5.35 -0.67 7.40
N ILE A 110 -5.06 0.23 8.33
CA ILE A 110 -3.73 0.38 8.91
C ILE A 110 -3.67 -0.34 10.26
N PRO A 111 -2.49 -0.85 10.64
CA PRO A 111 -2.32 -1.54 11.91
C PRO A 111 -2.53 -0.66 13.16
N GLY A 112 -2.73 0.65 13.00
CA GLY A 112 -2.95 1.63 14.10
C GLY A 112 -1.67 2.33 14.56
N ASN A 113 -0.60 2.21 13.78
CA ASN A 113 0.74 2.73 14.07
C ASN A 113 1.06 3.94 13.18
N THR A 114 2.34 4.36 13.14
CA THR A 114 2.78 5.38 12.19
C THR A 114 2.52 4.94 10.76
N VAL A 115 2.10 5.87 9.92
CA VAL A 115 1.96 5.68 8.48
C VAL A 115 2.67 6.82 7.76
N GLU A 116 3.48 6.45 6.78
CA GLU A 116 4.22 7.32 5.89
C GLU A 116 3.80 6.98 4.46
N VAL A 117 3.60 8.01 3.64
CA VAL A 117 3.35 7.85 2.21
C VAL A 117 4.42 8.61 1.46
N CYS A 118 5.12 7.91 0.56
CA CYS A 118 6.17 8.49 -0.26
C CYS A 118 5.91 8.19 -1.74
N ILE A 119 6.20 9.14 -2.62
CA ILE A 119 6.15 8.96 -4.07
C ILE A 119 7.57 9.08 -4.63
N GLU A 120 8.08 7.99 -5.18
CA GLU A 120 9.39 7.89 -5.80
C GLU A 120 9.27 8.21 -7.29
N ASN A 121 9.89 9.31 -7.73
CA ASN A 121 9.99 9.70 -9.16
C ASN A 121 8.64 9.76 -9.91
N GLY A 122 7.52 9.92 -9.20
CA GLY A 122 6.17 9.87 -9.79
C GLY A 122 5.75 8.51 -10.34
N LYS A 123 6.50 7.45 -10.04
CA LYS A 123 6.29 6.10 -10.58
C LYS A 123 5.89 5.07 -9.54
N ILE A 124 6.38 5.20 -8.31
CA ILE A 124 6.12 4.24 -7.24
C ILE A 124 5.57 5.01 -6.05
N MET A 125 4.48 4.53 -5.49
CA MET A 125 3.98 4.95 -4.19
C MET A 125 4.37 3.89 -3.15
N GLU A 126 5.13 4.33 -2.15
CA GLU A 126 5.46 3.57 -0.96
C GLU A 126 4.50 3.96 0.17
N ILE A 127 3.89 2.97 0.79
CA ILE A 127 3.13 3.12 2.04
C ILE A 127 3.85 2.29 3.10
N SER A 128 4.37 2.94 4.13
CA SER A 128 5.18 2.26 5.14
C SER A 128 4.89 2.75 6.56
N GLY A 129 5.34 2.00 7.55
CA GLY A 129 5.14 2.35 8.95
C GLY A 129 5.90 1.43 9.90
N GLN A 130 6.06 1.87 11.15
CA GLN A 130 6.76 1.09 12.19
C GLN A 130 5.77 0.60 13.23
N TRP A 131 5.78 -0.71 13.48
CA TRP A 131 5.08 -1.30 14.63
C TRP A 131 6.01 -1.48 15.84
N ARG A 132 7.32 -1.41 15.61
CA ARG A 132 8.35 -1.34 16.65
C ARG A 132 9.42 -0.32 16.25
N GLN A 133 9.66 0.66 17.10
CA GLN A 133 10.60 1.74 16.80
C GLN A 133 12.03 1.20 16.65
N LYS A 134 12.65 1.49 15.50
CA LYS A 134 14.06 1.16 15.20
C LYS A 134 14.63 2.14 14.19
N ARG A 135 15.81 2.68 14.49
CA ARG A 135 16.56 3.52 13.55
C ARG A 135 17.02 2.69 12.35
N GLU A 136 16.95 3.26 11.15
CA GLU A 136 17.44 2.65 9.89
C GLU A 136 16.78 1.29 9.53
N TRP A 137 15.57 1.04 10.04
CA TRP A 137 14.84 -0.22 9.90
C TRP A 137 14.56 -0.63 8.44
N LYS A 138 14.33 0.33 7.53
CA LYS A 138 14.06 0.06 6.10
C LYS A 138 15.19 -0.75 5.45
N SER A 139 16.44 -0.46 5.83
CA SER A 139 17.65 -1.07 5.25
C SER A 139 18.00 -2.47 5.78
N GLY A 140 17.31 -2.94 6.83
CA GLY A 140 17.53 -4.25 7.44
C GLY A 140 16.43 -5.26 7.11
N LEU A 141 16.22 -6.23 8.00
CA LEU A 141 15.03 -7.11 7.99
C LEU A 141 13.81 -6.30 8.42
N TRP A 142 13.35 -5.42 7.53
CA TRP A 142 12.38 -4.37 7.84
C TRP A 142 11.08 -4.90 8.44
N TRP A 143 10.67 -6.12 8.07
CA TRP A 143 9.47 -6.79 8.56
C TRP A 143 9.50 -7.07 10.08
N GLU A 144 10.67 -7.08 10.71
CA GLU A 144 10.78 -7.22 12.17
C GLU A 144 10.39 -5.97 12.96
N TYR A 145 10.33 -4.81 12.29
CA TYR A 145 10.16 -3.50 12.93
C TYR A 145 9.06 -2.65 12.30
N GLY A 146 8.73 -2.95 11.05
CA GLY A 146 7.80 -2.17 10.25
C GLY A 146 7.06 -3.01 9.23
N TYR A 147 6.38 -2.29 8.36
CA TYR A 147 5.66 -2.81 7.22
C TYR A 147 5.83 -1.84 6.06
N VAL A 148 5.78 -2.37 4.84
CA VAL A 148 5.81 -1.60 3.62
C VAL A 148 4.86 -2.24 2.62
N ARG A 149 4.29 -1.42 1.75
CA ARG A 149 3.74 -1.85 0.48
C ARG A 149 4.15 -0.83 -0.57
N ARG A 150 4.80 -1.28 -1.63
CA ARG A 150 5.09 -0.47 -2.81
C ARG A 150 4.14 -0.86 -3.93
N ILE A 151 3.49 0.15 -4.50
CA ILE A 151 2.67 0.01 -5.70
C ILE A 151 3.24 0.93 -6.75
N GLU A 152 3.20 0.51 -8.00
CA GLU A 152 3.48 1.42 -9.09
C GLU A 152 2.34 2.47 -9.17
N LEU A 153 2.50 3.51 -9.98
CA LEU A 153 1.46 4.49 -10.28
C LEU A 153 1.12 4.40 -11.77
N PRO A 154 -0.18 4.45 -12.15
CA PRO A 154 -0.55 4.52 -13.56
C PRO A 154 0.05 5.77 -14.22
N GLU A 155 0.50 5.64 -15.48
CA GLU A 155 1.14 6.75 -16.22
C GLU A 155 0.25 7.99 -16.35
N GLN A 156 -1.08 7.81 -16.36
CA GLN A 156 -2.06 8.87 -16.55
C GLN A 156 -2.52 9.50 -15.23
N THR A 157 -1.62 9.64 -14.25
CA THR A 157 -1.91 10.25 -12.95
C THR A 157 -1.20 11.58 -12.75
N ASP A 158 -1.88 12.51 -12.07
CA ASP A 158 -1.30 13.73 -11.53
C ASP A 158 -0.85 13.45 -10.09
N TRP A 159 0.21 12.65 -9.97
CA TRP A 159 0.74 12.18 -8.69
C TRP A 159 1.12 13.31 -7.72
N ARG A 160 1.38 14.52 -8.23
CA ARG A 160 1.69 15.72 -7.43
C ARG A 160 0.49 16.23 -6.64
N LYS A 161 -0.73 15.90 -7.09
CA LYS A 161 -1.99 16.23 -6.41
C LYS A 161 -2.57 15.06 -5.62
N THR A 162 -1.78 14.02 -5.38
CA THR A 162 -2.21 12.92 -4.52
C THR A 162 -2.55 13.43 -3.14
N GLU A 163 -3.61 12.90 -2.54
CA GLU A 163 -4.01 13.18 -1.17
C GLU A 163 -4.04 11.88 -0.36
N ALA A 164 -3.60 11.93 0.88
CA ALA A 164 -3.65 10.80 1.81
C ALA A 164 -4.24 11.24 3.15
N ARG A 165 -5.16 10.45 3.70
CA ARG A 165 -5.78 10.71 5.00
C ARG A 165 -6.10 9.42 5.73
N VAL A 166 -6.02 9.46 7.05
CA VAL A 166 -6.44 8.37 7.93
C VAL A 166 -7.79 8.70 8.54
N LYS A 167 -8.76 7.82 8.37
CA LYS A 167 -10.10 7.90 8.96
C LYS A 167 -10.14 7.07 10.24
N ASN A 168 -10.59 7.69 11.34
CA ASN A 168 -10.77 7.07 12.65
C ASN A 168 -9.52 6.30 13.14
N ASP A 169 -8.32 6.73 12.77
CA ASP A 169 -7.04 6.08 13.08
C ASP A 169 -6.90 4.62 12.59
N LEU A 170 -7.79 4.18 11.70
CA LEU A 170 -7.92 2.78 11.29
C LEU A 170 -7.82 2.56 9.78
N VAL A 171 -8.29 3.51 8.97
CA VAL A 171 -8.35 3.32 7.51
C VAL A 171 -7.55 4.42 6.82
N LEU A 172 -6.52 4.03 6.09
CA LEU A 172 -5.83 4.91 5.16
C LEU A 172 -6.64 4.99 3.87
N GLU A 173 -6.93 6.21 3.44
CA GLU A 173 -7.51 6.51 2.13
C GLU A 173 -6.48 7.36 1.36
N ILE A 174 -6.15 6.90 0.16
CA ILE A 174 -5.29 7.60 -0.78
C ILE A 174 -6.07 7.85 -2.04
N LYS A 175 -6.06 9.10 -2.48
CA LYS A 175 -6.71 9.56 -3.69
C LYS A 175 -5.65 10.07 -4.66
N ILE A 176 -5.59 9.45 -5.84
CA ILE A 176 -4.60 9.75 -6.88
C ILE A 176 -5.36 10.32 -8.09
N PRO A 177 -5.30 11.63 -8.33
CA PRO A 177 -5.98 12.23 -9.46
C PRO A 177 -5.44 11.74 -10.80
N LYS A 178 -6.32 11.61 -11.78
CA LYS A 178 -5.94 11.36 -13.17
C LYS A 178 -5.52 12.67 -13.82
N ASN A 179 -4.66 12.56 -14.83
CA ASN A 179 -4.37 13.69 -15.70
C ASN A 179 -5.66 14.05 -16.46
N THR A 180 -6.18 15.26 -16.23
CA THR A 180 -7.25 15.82 -17.05
C THR A 180 -6.68 16.04 -18.45
N ARG A 181 -6.79 15.04 -19.32
CA ARG A 181 -6.63 15.30 -20.75
C ARG A 181 -7.85 16.09 -21.15
N GLU A 182 -7.68 17.39 -21.39
CA GLU A 182 -8.62 18.09 -22.26
C GLU A 182 -8.64 17.30 -23.57
N CYS A 183 -9.75 16.61 -23.83
CA CYS A 183 -10.04 16.12 -25.17
C CYS A 183 -10.32 17.38 -25.99
N THR A 184 -9.26 18.04 -26.48
CA THR A 184 -9.39 19.00 -27.58
C THR A 184 -9.80 18.18 -28.79
N VAL A 185 -11.09 17.92 -28.89
CA VAL A 185 -11.70 17.56 -30.16
C VAL A 185 -11.49 18.78 -31.02
N ASP A 186 -10.59 18.65 -32.00
CA ASP A 186 -10.34 19.65 -33.04
C ASP A 186 -11.68 20.21 -33.52
N ALA A 187 -11.97 21.47 -33.20
CA ALA A 187 -13.03 22.19 -33.87
C ALA A 187 -12.58 22.34 -35.34
N PRO A 188 -13.33 21.84 -36.33
CA PRO A 188 -12.97 22.05 -37.71
C PRO A 188 -13.09 23.55 -38.03
N PRO A 189 -12.19 24.11 -38.85
CA PRO A 189 -12.31 25.51 -39.23
C PRO A 189 -13.54 25.68 -40.13
N ASN A 190 -14.42 26.61 -39.75
CA ASN A 190 -15.31 27.33 -40.66
C ASN A 190 -15.63 28.71 -40.11
#